data_AF-A0A9W7A229-F1
#
_entry.id   AF-A0A9W7A229-F1
#
_cell.length_a   1.000
_cell.length_b   1.000
_cell.length_c   1.000
_cell.angle_alpha   90.00
_cell.angle_beta   90.00
_cell.angle_gamma   90.00
#
_symmetry.space_group_name_H-M   'P 1'
#
loop_
_entity.id
_entity.type
_entity.pdbx_description
1 polymer ?
#
loop_
_entity_poly.entity_id
_entity_poly.type
_entity_poly.pdbx_seq_one_letter_code
_entity_poly.pdbx_strand_id
1 'polypeptide(L)'
;MALPSPASTSRSRRSPLKSLISGGLAGMLAKTIVAPLDRIKIMYQVTSLPFSLSSLPSTITRIVQTEGPLALWKGNMVMMFRVFPYAGVQFMVFDYLKLVLKPLTPQKTLLAGSTAGAVSSICTYPLDLARARLAVVKGKSSAGDFRVMIQKLASGGYSQLYRGITPTLVGMVPYAGLAFSTNEMLRGVCRKMNEDGGEQFYTYPCK
;
A
#
# COMPACT_ATOMS: atom_id res chain seq x y z
N MET A 1 -32.79 42.13 -20.79
CA MET A 1 -32.56 40.77 -21.30
C MET A 1 -31.17 40.36 -20.84
N ALA A 2 -31.09 39.57 -19.76
CA ALA A 2 -29.85 39.30 -19.04
C ALA A 2 -29.04 38.20 -19.76
N LEU A 3 -27.73 38.45 -19.95
CA LEU A 3 -26.79 37.49 -20.50
C LEU A 3 -26.56 36.33 -19.52
N PRO A 4 -26.44 35.07 -19.96
CA PRO A 4 -26.10 33.97 -19.08
C PRO A 4 -24.62 34.06 -18.68
N SER A 5 -24.37 34.10 -17.37
CA SER A 5 -23.03 33.98 -16.81
C SER A 5 -22.49 32.55 -17.03
N PRO A 6 -21.27 32.36 -17.54
CA PRO A 6 -20.66 31.04 -17.59
C PRO A 6 -20.37 30.58 -16.17
N ALA A 7 -21.07 29.54 -15.72
CA ALA A 7 -20.79 28.86 -14.47
C ALA A 7 -19.36 28.32 -14.50
N SER A 8 -18.42 29.11 -13.97
CA SER A 8 -17.07 28.65 -13.68
C SER A 8 -17.17 27.58 -12.59
N THR A 9 -17.25 26.33 -12.99
CA THR A 9 -17.01 25.20 -12.09
C THR A 9 -15.57 25.32 -11.63
N SER A 10 -15.37 25.99 -10.48
CA SER A 10 -14.08 26.15 -9.87
C SER A 10 -13.55 24.75 -9.54
N ARG A 11 -12.68 24.24 -10.42
CA ARG A 11 -11.94 23.00 -10.20
C ARG A 11 -10.95 23.33 -9.09
N SER A 12 -11.41 23.29 -7.84
CA SER A 12 -10.64 23.62 -6.65
C SER A 12 -9.33 22.85 -6.71
N ARG A 13 -8.23 23.56 -6.96
CA ARG A 13 -6.88 23.02 -6.97
C ARG A 13 -6.56 22.64 -5.52
N ARG A 14 -7.07 21.50 -5.05
CA ARG A 14 -6.79 20.98 -3.72
C ARG A 14 -5.27 20.89 -3.59
N SER A 15 -4.74 21.54 -2.56
CA SER A 15 -3.29 21.50 -2.29
C SER A 15 -2.84 20.04 -2.22
N PRO A 16 -1.79 19.63 -2.97
CA PRO A 16 -1.26 18.27 -2.95
C PRO A 16 -0.99 17.77 -1.53
N LEU A 17 -0.55 18.67 -0.64
CA LEU A 17 -0.32 18.38 0.77
C LEU A 17 -1.61 18.02 1.52
N LYS A 18 -2.72 18.73 1.27
CA LYS A 18 -4.02 18.43 1.90
C LYS A 18 -4.51 17.04 1.47
N SER A 19 -4.40 16.73 0.18
CA SER A 19 -4.77 15.40 -0.36
C SER A 19 -3.88 14.29 0.19
N LEU A 20 -2.56 14.54 0.33
CA LEU A 20 -1.61 13.61 0.93
C LEU A 20 -1.96 13.30 2.39
N ILE A 21 -2.21 14.34 3.20
CA ILE A 21 -2.56 14.19 4.61
C ILE A 21 -3.90 13.47 4.76
N SER A 22 -4.93 13.87 4.01
CA SER A 22 -6.25 13.23 4.10
C SER A 22 -6.21 11.78 3.64
N GLY A 23 -5.49 11.48 2.56
CA GLY A 23 -5.34 10.11 2.06
C GLY A 23 -4.50 9.24 3.00
N GLY A 24 -3.42 9.80 3.57
CA GLY A 24 -2.59 9.16 4.56
C GLY A 24 -3.36 8.80 5.83
N LEU A 25 -4.07 9.76 6.43
CA LEU A 25 -4.89 9.53 7.63
C LEU A 25 -6.00 8.52 7.37
N ALA A 26 -6.73 8.64 6.26
CA ALA A 26 -7.76 7.67 5.89
C ALA A 26 -7.19 6.26 5.74
N GLY A 27 -6.02 6.13 5.08
CA GLY A 27 -5.33 4.85 4.94
C GLY A 27 -4.87 4.26 6.27
N MET A 28 -4.34 5.09 7.18
CA MET A 28 -3.93 4.66 8.52
C MET A 28 -5.11 4.20 9.38
N LEU A 29 -6.24 4.92 9.32
CA LEU A 29 -7.47 4.53 10.01
C LEU A 29 -8.00 3.19 9.48
N ALA A 30 -8.11 3.06 8.16
CA ALA A 30 -8.53 1.81 7.52
C ALA A 30 -7.63 0.63 7.93
N LYS A 31 -6.31 0.82 7.93
CA LYS A 31 -5.35 -0.21 8.34
C LYS A 31 -5.47 -0.57 9.83
N THR A 32 -5.78 0.40 10.69
CA THR A 32 -5.97 0.16 12.13
C THR A 32 -7.22 -0.67 12.41
N ILE A 33 -8.30 -0.46 11.63
CA ILE A 33 -9.52 -1.28 11.71
C ILE A 33 -9.24 -2.72 11.28
N VAL A 34 -8.44 -2.92 10.22
CA VAL A 34 -8.14 -4.25 9.65
C VAL A 34 -7.01 -4.99 10.41
N ALA A 35 -6.21 -4.28 11.22
CA ALA A 35 -5.02 -4.81 11.88
C ALA A 35 -5.22 -6.12 12.68
N PRO A 36 -6.32 -6.32 13.44
CA PRO A 36 -6.57 -7.59 14.13
C PRO A 36 -6.63 -8.79 13.19
N LEU A 37 -7.30 -8.63 12.04
CA LEU A 37 -7.44 -9.68 11.03
C LEU A 37 -6.10 -9.96 10.33
N ASP A 38 -5.35 -8.91 10.00
CA ASP A 38 -4.00 -9.01 9.43
C ASP A 38 -3.07 -9.82 10.37
N ARG A 39 -3.13 -9.57 11.68
CA ARG A 39 -2.34 -10.32 12.67
C ARG A 39 -2.75 -11.79 12.72
N ILE A 40 -4.04 -12.08 12.78
CA ILE A 40 -4.55 -13.46 12.81
C ILE A 40 -4.10 -14.22 11.55
N LYS A 41 -4.23 -13.59 10.38
CA LYS A 41 -3.75 -14.15 9.11
C LYS A 41 -2.26 -14.49 9.15
N ILE A 42 -1.40 -13.58 9.62
CA ILE A 42 0.04 -13.84 9.73
C ILE A 42 0.30 -15.01 10.70
N MET A 43 -0.38 -15.08 11.84
CA MET A 43 -0.18 -16.18 12.79
C MET A 43 -0.56 -17.54 12.21
N TYR A 44 -1.66 -17.65 11.45
CA TYR A 44 -2.02 -18.89 10.74
C TYR A 44 -1.09 -19.19 9.56
N GLN A 45 -0.48 -18.19 8.93
CA GLN A 45 0.49 -18.39 7.85
C GLN A 45 1.87 -18.83 8.37
N VAL A 46 2.24 -18.40 9.58
CA VAL A 46 3.54 -18.74 10.19
C VAL A 46 3.44 -20.00 11.05
N THR A 47 2.30 -20.21 11.73
CA THR A 47 2.05 -21.44 12.49
C THR A 47 1.48 -22.47 11.55
N SER A 48 1.99 -23.69 11.54
CA SER A 48 1.52 -24.81 10.70
C SER A 48 0.12 -25.34 11.08
N LEU A 49 -0.72 -24.52 11.71
CA LEU A 49 -2.09 -24.88 12.07
C LEU A 49 -2.98 -24.77 10.82
N PRO A 50 -3.79 -25.78 10.49
CA PRO A 50 -4.76 -25.67 9.43
C PRO A 50 -5.74 -24.53 9.74
N PHE A 51 -5.96 -23.65 8.78
CA PHE A 51 -6.91 -22.56 8.93
C PHE A 51 -8.32 -23.13 9.08
N SER A 52 -8.99 -22.81 10.20
CA SER A 52 -10.37 -23.22 10.47
C SER A 52 -11.16 -22.04 11.03
N LEU A 53 -12.20 -21.63 10.29
CA LEU A 53 -13.10 -20.54 10.71
C LEU A 53 -13.80 -20.85 12.03
N SER A 54 -14.13 -22.12 12.28
CA SER A 54 -14.75 -22.56 13.54
C SER A 54 -13.82 -22.41 14.75
N SER A 55 -12.49 -22.43 14.52
CA SER A 55 -11.48 -22.25 15.58
C SER A 55 -11.05 -20.79 15.80
N LEU A 56 -11.54 -19.87 14.96
CA LEU A 56 -11.18 -18.46 14.98
C LEU A 56 -11.59 -17.76 16.29
N PRO A 57 -12.83 -17.95 16.82
CA PRO A 57 -13.23 -17.34 18.07
C PRO A 57 -12.36 -17.81 19.24
N SER A 58 -12.07 -19.12 19.31
CA SER A 58 -11.20 -19.71 20.33
C SER A 58 -9.79 -19.14 20.28
N THR A 59 -9.26 -18.92 19.07
CA THR A 59 -7.93 -18.32 18.86
C THR A 59 -7.91 -16.86 19.31
N ILE A 60 -8.93 -16.08 18.98
CA ILE A 60 -9.06 -14.68 19.43
C ILE A 60 -9.15 -14.62 20.95
N THR A 61 -10.03 -15.41 21.56
CA THR A 61 -10.20 -15.48 23.02
C THR A 61 -8.88 -15.86 23.70
N ARG A 62 -8.16 -16.85 23.18
CA ARG A 62 -6.85 -17.26 23.68
C ARG A 62 -5.82 -16.13 23.62
N ILE A 63 -5.79 -15.36 22.54
CA ILE A 63 -4.88 -14.21 22.39
C ILE A 63 -5.21 -13.14 23.44
N VAL A 64 -6.48 -12.79 23.58
CA VAL A 64 -6.93 -11.75 24.50
C VAL A 64 -6.65 -12.15 25.94
N GLN A 65 -6.87 -13.42 26.30
CA GLN A 65 -6.60 -13.93 27.65
C GLN A 65 -5.10 -14.07 27.97
N THR A 66 -4.26 -14.45 26.99
CA THR A 66 -2.83 -14.69 27.25
C THR A 66 -1.97 -13.43 27.11
N GLU A 67 -2.28 -12.55 26.16
CA GLU A 67 -1.47 -11.37 25.83
C GLU A 67 -2.18 -10.03 26.09
N GLY A 68 -3.50 -10.05 26.30
CA GLY A 68 -4.34 -8.88 26.48
C GLY A 68 -5.06 -8.43 25.19
N PRO A 69 -6.08 -7.56 25.29
CA PRO A 69 -6.88 -7.11 24.16
C PRO A 69 -6.08 -6.30 23.12
N LEU A 70 -5.13 -5.48 23.58
CA LEU A 70 -4.24 -4.69 22.69
C LEU A 70 -3.27 -5.56 21.89
N ALA A 71 -3.10 -6.83 22.25
CA ALA A 71 -2.20 -7.73 21.54
C ALA A 71 -2.62 -7.91 20.08
N LEU A 72 -3.92 -7.84 19.77
CA LEU A 72 -4.44 -7.97 18.40
C LEU A 72 -3.87 -6.92 17.43
N TRP A 73 -3.44 -5.76 17.93
CA TRP A 73 -2.81 -4.69 17.13
C TRP A 73 -1.27 -4.70 17.17
N LYS A 74 -0.64 -5.72 17.77
CA LYS A 74 0.83 -5.84 17.76
C LYS A 74 1.36 -5.86 16.33
N GLY A 75 2.35 -5.01 16.05
CA GLY A 75 2.95 -4.84 14.72
C GLY A 75 2.22 -3.87 13.80
N ASN A 76 1.04 -3.33 14.17
CA ASN A 76 0.33 -2.33 13.36
C ASN A 76 1.16 -1.04 13.19
N MET A 77 1.88 -0.61 14.22
CA MET A 77 2.74 0.58 14.14
C MET A 77 3.85 0.42 13.10
N VAL A 78 4.45 -0.77 12.98
CA VAL A 78 5.48 -1.03 11.96
C VAL A 78 4.89 -0.99 10.56
N MET A 79 3.64 -1.45 10.39
CA MET A 79 2.94 -1.29 9.12
C MET A 79 2.76 0.19 8.75
N MET A 80 2.39 1.05 9.70
CA MET A 80 2.23 2.49 9.45
C MET A 80 3.54 3.16 9.02
N PHE A 81 4.63 2.87 9.73
CA PHE A 81 5.95 3.38 9.37
C PHE A 81 6.45 2.87 8.01
N ARG A 82 6.01 1.69 7.58
CA ARG A 82 6.37 1.12 6.29
C ARG A 82 5.59 1.72 5.12
N VAL A 83 4.30 1.99 5.29
CA VAL A 83 3.42 2.42 4.19
C VAL A 83 3.92 3.70 3.54
N PHE A 84 4.41 4.66 4.35
CA PHE A 84 4.91 5.93 3.85
C PHE A 84 6.14 5.81 2.93
N PRO A 85 7.28 5.24 3.37
CA PRO A 85 8.46 5.09 2.50
C PRO A 85 8.18 4.16 1.32
N TYR A 86 7.37 3.12 1.50
CA TYR A 86 6.99 2.21 0.42
C TYR A 86 6.25 2.96 -0.71
N ALA A 87 5.22 3.74 -0.36
CA ALA A 87 4.49 4.53 -1.34
C ALA A 87 5.38 5.60 -1.98
N GLY A 88 6.17 6.32 -1.18
CA GLY A 88 7.05 7.39 -1.66
C GLY A 88 8.06 6.92 -2.70
N VAL A 89 8.82 5.86 -2.40
CA VAL A 89 9.80 5.29 -3.34
C VAL A 89 9.12 4.72 -4.57
N GLN A 90 8.00 4.01 -4.40
CA GLN A 90 7.29 3.39 -5.52
C GLN A 90 6.77 4.43 -6.51
N PHE A 91 6.13 5.50 -6.04
CA PHE A 91 5.66 6.57 -6.92
C PHE A 91 6.80 7.36 -7.55
N MET A 92 7.85 7.68 -6.79
CA MET A 92 9.02 8.40 -7.31
C MET A 92 9.69 7.64 -8.46
N VAL A 93 9.96 6.34 -8.30
CA VAL A 93 10.59 5.52 -9.33
C VAL A 93 9.67 5.39 -10.55
N PHE A 94 8.37 5.19 -10.33
CA PHE A 94 7.41 5.08 -11.42
C PHE A 94 7.32 6.37 -12.24
N ASP A 95 7.22 7.53 -11.58
CA ASP A 95 7.14 8.83 -12.23
C ASP A 95 8.44 9.16 -12.98
N TYR A 96 9.60 8.81 -12.41
CA TYR A 96 10.89 8.93 -13.11
C TYR A 96 10.92 8.07 -14.38
N LEU A 97 10.56 6.80 -14.31
CA LEU A 97 10.54 5.90 -15.47
C LEU A 97 9.53 6.34 -16.52
N LYS A 98 8.40 6.95 -16.11
CA LYS A 98 7.44 7.55 -17.03
C LYS A 98 8.03 8.69 -17.86
N LEU A 99 8.94 9.48 -17.28
CA LEU A 99 9.60 10.57 -18.01
C LEU A 99 10.57 10.01 -19.05
N VAL A 100 11.30 8.95 -18.69
CA VAL A 100 12.33 8.33 -19.55
C VAL A 100 11.72 7.48 -20.67
N LEU A 101 10.63 6.76 -20.43
CA LEU A 101 10.10 5.74 -21.34
C LEU A 101 9.08 6.24 -22.38
N LYS A 102 8.96 7.55 -22.60
CA LYS A 102 7.96 8.11 -23.54
C LYS A 102 8.24 7.69 -25.00
N PRO A 103 7.19 7.35 -25.81
CA PRO A 103 5.78 7.28 -25.45
C PRO A 103 5.46 6.04 -24.59
N LEU A 104 4.53 6.23 -23.65
CA LEU A 104 4.13 5.21 -22.68
C LEU A 104 3.19 4.19 -23.34
N THR A 105 3.73 3.04 -23.73
CA THR A 105 2.92 1.88 -24.15
C THR A 105 2.50 1.07 -22.93
N PRO A 106 1.42 0.27 -22.99
CA PRO A 106 0.99 -0.59 -21.87
C PRO A 106 2.12 -1.49 -21.34
N GLN A 107 2.95 -2.02 -22.25
CA GLN A 107 4.12 -2.84 -21.89
C GLN A 107 5.17 -2.05 -21.11
N LYS A 108 5.49 -0.83 -21.55
CA LYS A 108 6.45 0.05 -20.84
C LYS A 108 5.92 0.50 -19.49
N THR A 109 4.61 0.74 -19.37
CA THR A 109 3.96 1.04 -18.08
C THR A 109 4.02 -0.15 -17.13
N LEU A 110 3.79 -1.36 -17.64
CA LEU A 110 3.92 -2.59 -16.87
C LEU A 110 5.35 -2.77 -16.36
N LEU A 111 6.36 -2.61 -17.24
CA LEU A 111 7.77 -2.67 -16.84
C LEU A 111 8.13 -1.60 -15.82
N ALA A 112 7.69 -0.35 -16.04
CA ALA A 112 7.93 0.75 -15.09
C ALA A 112 7.29 0.47 -13.72
N GLY A 113 6.06 -0.05 -13.70
CA GLY A 113 5.37 -0.43 -12.47
C GLY A 113 6.05 -1.58 -11.74
N SER A 114 6.49 -2.60 -12.48
CA SER A 114 7.26 -3.74 -11.98
C SER A 114 8.59 -3.31 -11.34
N THR A 115 9.37 -2.47 -12.03
CA THR A 115 10.64 -1.95 -11.51
C THR A 115 10.43 -1.06 -10.29
N ALA A 116 9.42 -0.18 -10.32
CA ALA A 116 9.08 0.65 -9.19
C ALA A 116 8.68 -0.16 -7.95
N GLY A 117 7.88 -1.23 -8.15
CA GLY A 117 7.52 -2.17 -7.08
C GLY A 117 8.74 -2.88 -6.51
N ALA A 118 9.61 -3.43 -7.36
CA ALA A 118 10.82 -4.12 -6.93
C ALA A 118 11.76 -3.20 -6.13
N VAL A 119 12.05 -2.00 -6.64
CA VAL A 119 12.93 -1.03 -5.97
C VAL A 119 12.35 -0.62 -4.62
N SER A 120 11.06 -0.30 -4.57
CA SER A 120 10.39 0.05 -3.31
C SER A 120 10.44 -1.10 -2.30
N SER A 121 10.14 -2.34 -2.73
CA SER A 121 10.24 -3.52 -1.88
C SER A 121 11.65 -3.76 -1.35
N ILE A 122 12.70 -3.58 -2.15
CA ILE A 122 14.09 -3.70 -1.69
C ILE A 122 14.41 -2.64 -0.63
N CYS A 123 14.02 -1.39 -0.86
CA CYS A 123 14.24 -0.30 0.09
C CYS A 123 13.52 -0.53 1.42
N THR A 124 12.29 -1.06 1.40
CA THR A 124 11.48 -1.24 2.62
C THR A 124 11.58 -2.63 3.24
N TYR A 125 12.35 -3.55 2.65
CA TYR A 125 12.44 -4.94 3.09
C TYR A 125 12.80 -5.12 4.57
N PRO A 126 13.74 -4.36 5.17
CA PRO A 126 14.01 -4.42 6.61
C PRO A 126 12.78 -4.18 7.50
N LEU A 127 11.88 -3.29 7.06
CA LEU A 127 10.65 -2.95 7.77
C LEU A 127 9.62 -4.08 7.64
N ASP A 128 9.53 -4.69 6.46
CA ASP A 128 8.68 -5.86 6.21
C ASP A 128 9.09 -7.05 7.09
N LEU A 129 10.39 -7.32 7.18
CA LEU A 129 10.93 -8.39 8.01
C LEU A 129 10.68 -8.13 9.50
N ALA A 130 10.89 -6.89 9.96
CA ALA A 130 10.61 -6.49 11.34
C ALA A 130 9.13 -6.66 11.70
N ARG A 131 8.21 -6.28 10.80
CA ARG A 131 6.76 -6.47 10.97
C ARG A 131 6.41 -7.96 11.10
N ALA A 132 6.89 -8.78 10.18
CA ALA A 132 6.60 -10.21 10.17
C ALA A 132 7.08 -10.90 11.46
N ARG A 133 8.28 -10.56 11.94
CA ARG A 133 8.81 -11.10 13.20
C ARG A 133 8.01 -10.64 14.42
N LEU A 134 7.64 -9.35 14.50
CA LEU A 134 6.83 -8.83 15.60
C LEU A 134 5.46 -9.50 15.71
N ALA A 135 4.85 -9.85 14.59
CA ALA A 135 3.53 -10.49 14.56
C ALA A 135 3.55 -11.89 15.22
N VAL A 136 4.71 -12.54 15.27
CA VAL A 136 4.89 -13.93 15.74
C VAL A 136 5.43 -14.00 17.18
N VAL A 137 6.04 -12.93 17.69
CA VAL A 137 6.60 -12.90 19.07
C VAL A 137 5.47 -13.01 20.11
N LYS A 138 5.51 -14.08 20.90
CA LYS A 138 4.61 -14.32 22.04
C LYS A 138 5.20 -13.68 23.31
N GLY A 139 4.36 -13.04 24.14
CA GLY A 139 4.76 -12.45 25.43
C GLY A 139 4.79 -10.92 25.48
N LYS A 140 5.05 -10.38 26.69
CA LYS A 140 5.02 -8.93 27.00
C LYS A 140 6.33 -8.18 26.70
N SER A 141 7.49 -8.84 26.67
CA SER A 141 8.81 -8.17 26.76
C SER A 141 9.51 -7.74 25.47
N SER A 142 8.89 -7.79 24.28
CA SER A 142 9.56 -7.29 23.06
C SER A 142 8.62 -6.73 21.99
N ALA A 143 7.32 -6.62 22.29
CA ALA A 143 6.33 -6.16 21.32
C ALA A 143 6.32 -4.63 21.11
N GLY A 144 6.95 -3.87 22.00
CA GLY A 144 6.89 -2.41 21.99
C GLY A 144 7.99 -1.72 21.19
N ASP A 145 9.20 -2.29 21.15
CA ASP A 145 10.37 -1.53 20.74
C ASP A 145 10.88 -1.93 19.35
N PHE A 146 10.20 -1.40 18.33
CA PHE A 146 10.57 -1.55 16.92
C PHE A 146 12.06 -1.22 16.66
N ARG A 147 12.61 -0.24 17.40
CA ARG A 147 14.03 0.14 17.32
C ARG A 147 14.95 -0.99 17.75
N VAL A 148 14.63 -1.66 18.86
CA VAL A 148 15.39 -2.80 19.37
C VAL A 148 15.32 -3.99 18.41
N MET A 149 14.17 -4.21 17.76
CA MET A 149 14.03 -5.25 16.73
C MET A 149 14.93 -4.98 15.52
N ILE A 150 14.92 -3.75 14.99
CA ILE A 150 15.76 -3.36 13.85
C ILE A 150 17.24 -3.47 14.23
N GLN A 151 17.62 -3.04 15.44
CA GLN A 151 18.99 -3.19 15.94
C GLN A 151 19.40 -4.66 16.07
N LYS A 152 18.54 -5.53 16.61
CA LYS A 152 18.80 -6.98 16.70
C LYS A 152 18.90 -7.66 15.34
N LEU A 153 18.10 -7.19 14.38
CA LEU A 153 18.17 -7.63 12.99
C LEU A 153 19.47 -7.20 12.32
N ALA A 154 19.90 -5.95 12.56
CA ALA A 154 21.13 -5.39 12.03
C ALA A 154 22.38 -6.01 12.67
N SER A 155 22.34 -6.36 13.96
CA SER A 155 23.46 -6.99 14.67
C SER A 155 23.77 -8.41 14.16
N GLY A 156 22.79 -9.08 13.53
CA GLY A 156 23.00 -10.37 12.86
C GLY A 156 23.64 -10.26 11.46
N GLY A 157 23.98 -9.04 11.01
CA GLY A 157 24.58 -8.76 9.72
C GLY A 157 23.56 -8.41 8.62
N TYR A 158 23.99 -7.62 7.63
CA TYR A 158 23.14 -7.14 6.53
C TYR A 158 22.51 -8.27 5.70
N SER A 159 23.16 -9.42 5.58
CA SER A 159 22.60 -10.58 4.86
C SER A 159 21.33 -11.13 5.53
N GLN A 160 21.17 -11.00 6.84
CA GLN A 160 19.98 -11.50 7.55
C GLN A 160 18.77 -10.58 7.37
N LEU A 161 19.01 -9.29 7.13
CA LEU A 161 17.96 -8.32 6.83
C LEU A 161 17.26 -8.61 5.51
N TYR A 162 17.96 -9.20 4.54
CA TYR A 162 17.45 -9.50 3.19
C TYR A 162 17.13 -10.99 2.95
N ARG A 163 17.15 -11.80 4.02
CA ARG A 163 16.88 -13.24 3.92
C ARG A 163 15.41 -13.49 3.58
N GLY A 164 15.17 -14.03 2.39
CA GLY A 164 13.82 -14.31 1.89
C GLY A 164 13.26 -13.22 0.98
N ILE A 165 14.09 -12.32 0.43
CA ILE A 165 13.62 -11.28 -0.49
C ILE A 165 13.13 -11.84 -1.83
N THR A 166 13.71 -12.96 -2.30
CA THR A 166 13.34 -13.61 -3.57
C THR A 166 11.84 -13.89 -3.70
N PRO A 167 11.19 -14.63 -2.77
CA PRO A 167 9.74 -14.86 -2.86
C PRO A 167 8.92 -13.56 -2.78
N THR A 168 9.40 -12.55 -2.05
CA THR A 168 8.76 -11.22 -2.03
C THR A 168 8.80 -10.58 -3.42
N LEU A 169 9.96 -10.54 -4.07
CA LEU A 169 10.12 -9.94 -5.39
C LEU A 169 9.33 -10.67 -6.47
N VAL A 170 9.34 -12.01 -6.45
CA VAL A 170 8.57 -12.83 -7.39
C VAL A 170 7.08 -12.51 -7.33
N GLY A 171 6.54 -12.25 -6.14
CA GLY A 171 5.14 -11.81 -5.98
C GLY A 171 4.92 -10.33 -6.31
N MET A 172 5.86 -9.46 -5.92
CA MET A 172 5.64 -8.01 -5.97
C MET A 172 5.84 -7.40 -7.36
N VAL A 173 6.76 -7.94 -8.15
CA VAL A 173 7.01 -7.52 -9.54
C VAL A 173 5.73 -7.60 -10.39
N PRO A 174 5.07 -8.77 -10.54
CA PRO A 174 3.86 -8.86 -11.35
C PRO A 174 2.70 -8.07 -10.73
N TYR A 175 2.58 -8.08 -9.39
CA TYR A 175 1.54 -7.34 -8.69
C TYR A 175 1.61 -5.83 -8.98
N ALA A 176 2.80 -5.22 -8.82
CA ALA A 176 2.99 -3.80 -9.04
C ALA A 176 2.85 -3.42 -10.52
N GLY A 177 3.41 -4.21 -11.43
CA GLY A 177 3.27 -3.99 -12.87
C GLY A 177 1.82 -3.96 -13.33
N LEU A 178 1.03 -4.95 -12.90
CA LEU A 178 -0.40 -5.02 -13.23
C LEU A 178 -1.20 -3.87 -12.58
N ALA A 179 -0.92 -3.54 -11.32
CA ALA A 179 -1.63 -2.46 -10.63
C ALA A 179 -1.43 -1.11 -11.33
N PHE A 180 -0.19 -0.77 -11.70
CA PHE A 180 0.12 0.47 -12.40
C PHE A 180 -0.39 0.49 -13.83
N SER A 181 -0.23 -0.61 -14.58
CA SER A 181 -0.77 -0.72 -15.95
C SER A 181 -2.30 -0.55 -15.96
N THR A 182 -3.00 -1.21 -15.04
CA THR A 182 -4.45 -1.10 -14.90
C THR A 182 -4.86 0.33 -14.54
N ASN A 183 -4.17 0.97 -13.60
CA ASN A 183 -4.45 2.34 -13.22
C ASN A 183 -4.26 3.33 -14.39
N GLU A 184 -3.21 3.18 -15.21
CA GLU A 184 -3.02 4.04 -16.39
C GLU A 184 -4.07 3.77 -17.47
N MET A 185 -4.42 2.50 -17.71
CA MET A 185 -5.49 2.14 -18.65
C MET A 185 -6.83 2.76 -18.25
N LEU A 186 -7.22 2.62 -16.97
CA LEU A 186 -8.45 3.20 -16.44
C LEU A 186 -8.45 4.73 -16.52
N ARG A 187 -7.32 5.37 -16.22
CA ARG A 187 -7.18 6.83 -16.36
C ARG A 187 -7.29 7.28 -17.80
N GLY A 188 -6.76 6.51 -18.75
CA GLY A 188 -6.91 6.75 -20.18
C GLY A 188 -8.37 6.67 -20.64
N VAL A 189 -9.09 5.61 -20.26
CA VAL A 189 -10.52 5.44 -20.56
C VAL A 189 -11.35 6.56 -19.94
N CYS A 190 -11.11 6.88 -18.67
CA CYS A 190 -11.81 7.97 -17.98
C CYS A 190 -11.54 9.34 -18.62
N ARG A 191 -10.35 9.57 -19.16
CA ARG A 191 -10.05 10.80 -19.90
C ARG A 191 -10.84 10.90 -21.20
N LYS A 192 -10.88 9.81 -21.99
CA LYS A 192 -11.67 9.74 -23.22
C LYS A 192 -13.15 9.98 -22.97
N MET A 193 -13.74 9.32 -21.97
CA MET A 193 -15.16 9.56 -21.62
C MET A 193 -15.45 11.01 -21.21
N ASN A 194 -14.50 11.69 -20.56
CA ASN A 194 -14.65 13.11 -20.23
C ASN A 194 -14.51 14.03 -21.45
N GLU A 195 -13.70 13.62 -22.44
CA GLU A 195 -13.55 14.35 -23.71
C GLU A 195 -14.80 14.17 -24.58
N ASP A 196 -15.30 12.94 -24.73
CA ASP A 196 -16.52 12.61 -25.49
C ASP A 196 -17.78 13.25 -24.89
N GLY A 197 -17.90 13.24 -23.55
CA GLY A 197 -18.99 13.92 -22.84
C GLY A 197 -18.88 15.45 -22.87
N GLY A 198 -17.68 15.99 -23.14
CA GLY A 198 -17.45 17.42 -23.37
C GLY A 198 -17.83 17.85 -24.79
N GLU A 199 -17.47 17.06 -25.81
CA GLU A 199 -17.83 17.34 -27.20
C GLU A 199 -19.33 17.27 -27.47
N GLN A 200 -20.06 16.40 -26.76
CA GLN A 200 -21.52 16.30 -26.87
C GLN A 200 -22.25 17.55 -26.35
N PHE A 201 -21.61 18.37 -25.50
CA PHE A 201 -22.15 19.64 -25.02
C PHE A 201 -21.94 20.82 -25.99
N TYR A 202 -20.96 20.74 -26.91
CA TYR A 202 -20.67 21.79 -27.90
C TYR A 202 -21.32 21.54 -29.27
N THR A 203 -21.95 20.39 -29.47
CA THR A 203 -22.53 19.95 -30.77
C THR A 203 -24.05 19.93 -30.76
N TYR A 204 -24.70 20.87 -30.07
CA TYR A 204 -26.10 21.20 -30.35
C TYR A 204 -26.14 22.28 -31.45
N PRO A 205 -26.46 21.94 -32.71
CA PRO A 205 -26.81 22.97 -33.67
C PRO A 205 -28.08 23.64 -33.18
N CYS A 206 -27.98 24.93 -32.88
CA CYS A 206 -29.15 25.78 -32.71
C CYS A 206 -29.97 25.69 -34.01
N LYS A 207 -31.12 25.02 -33.94
CA LYS A 207 -32.19 25.14 -34.93
C LYS A 207 -33.27 26.04 -34.36
#